data_AF-A0A7R9AZZ5-F1
#
_entry.id   AF-A0A7R9AZZ5-F1
#
_cell.length_a   1.000
_cell.length_b   1.000
_cell.length_c   1.000
_cell.angle_alpha   90.00
_cell.angle_beta   90.00
_cell.angle_gamma   90.00
#
_symmetry.space_group_name_H-M   'P 1'
#
loop_
_entity.id
_entity.type
_entity.pdbx_description
1 polymer ?
#
loop_
_entity_poly.entity_id
_entity_poly.type
_entity_poly.pdbx_seq_one_letter_code
_entity_poly.pdbx_strand_id
1 'polypeptide(L)'
;MRFNGVVEAEDYLVFAVLVACDWLIIFSVARWRQINYKLCKVKRVQTGPKGIPFLVTHDGRTIRYPDPVIRVNDTVQLDIATSKIMDSIKFESGNLCMITGGRNLGRVGTVVNRERHPGSFDIVHIKDSQGHTFATRLNNVFIIGKVTKSYVSLPRGKGVKLSIAEERDKRLAAKAASS
;
A
#
# COMPACT_ATOMS: atom_id res chain seq x y z
N MET A 1 -8.83 11.73 2.33
CA MET A 1 -9.30 10.38 2.72
C MET A 1 -8.10 9.53 3.04
N ARG A 2 -7.94 9.18 4.32
CA ARG A 2 -6.86 8.30 4.81
C ARG A 2 -7.41 6.87 4.76
N PHE A 3 -6.59 5.91 4.33
CA PHE A 3 -6.84 4.50 4.60
C PHE A 3 -7.00 4.34 6.12
N ASN A 4 -8.22 4.14 6.60
CA ASN A 4 -8.51 4.08 8.03
C ASN A 4 -9.33 2.82 8.29
N GLY A 5 -8.62 1.70 8.38
CA GLY A 5 -9.13 0.54 9.08
C GLY A 5 -9.67 -0.59 8.21
N VAL A 6 -9.53 -1.77 8.79
CA VAL A 6 -10.38 -2.93 8.54
C VAL A 6 -11.64 -2.65 9.34
N VAL A 7 -12.79 -2.51 8.67
CA VAL A 7 -14.09 -2.34 9.36
C VAL A 7 -14.74 -3.71 9.42
N GLU A 8 -14.92 -4.21 10.65
CA GLU A 8 -15.74 -5.39 10.93
C GLU A 8 -17.20 -4.93 10.99
N ALA A 9 -18.03 -5.46 10.10
CA ALA A 9 -19.48 -5.45 10.27
C ALA A 9 -19.87 -6.83 10.80
N GLU A 10 -20.71 -6.86 11.84
CA GLU A 10 -21.34 -8.09 12.32
C GLU A 10 -22.06 -8.75 11.13
N ASP A 11 -21.80 -10.05 10.95
CA ASP A 11 -22.10 -10.90 9.79
C ASP A 11 -21.13 -10.81 8.57
N TYR A 12 -20.06 -11.62 8.67
CA TYR A 12 -19.22 -12.22 7.62
C TYR A 12 -18.48 -11.31 6.61
N LEU A 13 -18.71 -10.01 6.61
CA LEU A 13 -18.13 -9.05 5.67
C LEU A 13 -17.14 -8.14 6.38
N VAL A 14 -15.86 -8.41 6.13
CA VAL A 14 -14.80 -7.51 6.55
C VAL A 14 -14.31 -6.73 5.34
N PHE A 15 -14.36 -5.41 5.46
CA PHE A 15 -14.08 -4.49 4.38
C PHE A 15 -12.63 -4.00 4.44
N ALA A 16 -11.81 -4.43 3.47
CA ALA A 16 -10.55 -3.77 3.20
C ALA A 16 -10.81 -2.53 2.33
N VAL A 17 -10.77 -1.35 2.94
CA VAL A 17 -10.96 -0.08 2.23
C VAL A 17 -9.69 0.22 1.42
N LEU A 18 -9.70 -0.12 0.14
CA LEU A 18 -8.69 0.30 -0.84
C LEU A 18 -9.24 1.49 -1.64
N VAL A 19 -8.69 2.69 -1.40
CA VAL A 19 -9.08 3.88 -2.16
C VAL A 19 -8.49 3.78 -3.57
N ALA A 20 -9.36 3.61 -4.57
CA ALA A 20 -9.01 3.64 -5.99
C ALA A 20 -9.51 4.93 -6.67
N CYS A 21 -8.97 5.18 -7.86
CA CYS A 21 -8.65 6.49 -8.44
C CYS A 21 -9.82 7.39 -8.93
N ASP A 22 -11.09 7.04 -8.74
CA ASP A 22 -12.24 7.84 -9.23
C ASP A 22 -13.45 7.75 -8.27
N TRP A 23 -13.50 8.52 -7.18
CA TRP A 23 -14.60 8.56 -6.18
C TRP A 23 -15.13 7.21 -5.64
N LEU A 24 -14.61 6.08 -6.08
CA LEU A 24 -15.08 4.74 -5.81
C LEU A 24 -14.26 4.17 -4.66
N ILE A 25 -14.91 4.06 -3.51
CA ILE A 25 -14.46 3.18 -2.42
C ILE A 25 -14.63 1.76 -2.95
N ILE A 26 -13.55 1.12 -3.40
CA ILE A 26 -13.61 -0.30 -3.76
C ILE A 26 -13.57 -1.10 -2.46
N PHE A 27 -14.74 -1.58 -2.05
CA PHE A 27 -14.87 -2.62 -1.05
C PHE A 27 -14.35 -3.93 -1.63
N SER A 28 -13.10 -4.30 -1.30
CA SER A 28 -12.66 -5.68 -1.51
C SER A 28 -13.27 -6.54 -0.40
N VAL A 29 -14.23 -7.38 -0.78
CA VAL A 29 -14.82 -8.40 0.12
C VAL A 29 -13.76 -9.47 0.37
N ALA A 30 -13.20 -9.49 1.57
CA ALA A 30 -12.33 -10.55 2.03
C ALA A 30 -13.08 -11.43 3.03
N ARG A 31 -12.84 -12.75 2.97
CA ARG A 31 -13.48 -13.74 3.83
C ARG A 31 -12.97 -13.56 5.26
N TRP A 32 -13.85 -13.49 6.26
CA TRP A 32 -13.54 -13.23 7.69
C TRP A 32 -12.30 -13.97 8.22
N ARG A 33 -12.09 -15.22 7.79
CA ARG A 33 -10.97 -16.08 8.21
C ARG A 33 -9.57 -15.59 7.79
N GLN A 34 -9.45 -14.59 6.90
CA GLN A 34 -8.16 -14.15 6.35
C GLN A 34 -7.55 -12.92 7.04
N ILE A 35 -8.27 -12.21 7.90
CA ILE A 35 -7.83 -10.87 8.36
C ILE A 35 -7.42 -10.91 9.82
N ASN A 36 -6.28 -11.57 10.06
CA ASN A 36 -5.62 -11.53 11.37
C ASN A 36 -4.60 -10.39 11.46
N TYR A 37 -4.27 -9.74 10.34
CA TYR A 37 -3.18 -8.76 10.29
C TYR A 37 -3.52 -7.53 9.44
N LYS A 38 -2.82 -6.44 9.74
CA LYS A 38 -2.89 -5.15 9.06
C LYS A 38 -1.49 -4.72 8.65
N LEU A 39 -1.34 -4.18 7.44
CA LEU A 39 -0.09 -3.53 7.03
C LEU A 39 -0.10 -2.06 7.44
N CYS A 40 1.00 -1.62 8.04
CA CYS A 40 1.17 -0.26 8.52
C CYS A 40 2.50 0.34 8.04
N LYS A 41 2.45 1.52 7.40
CA LYS A 41 3.66 2.27 7.06
C LYS A 41 4.23 2.99 8.28
N VAL A 42 5.54 2.94 8.41
CA VAL A 42 6.31 3.65 9.43
C VAL A 42 6.46 5.11 9.04
N LYS A 43 5.95 6.01 9.88
CA LYS A 43 6.02 7.47 9.65
C LYS A 43 7.26 8.09 10.29
N ARG A 44 7.63 7.63 11.48
CA ARG A 44 8.83 8.07 12.20
C ARG A 44 9.25 7.04 13.23
N VAL A 45 10.55 6.99 13.48
CA VAL A 45 11.17 6.23 14.57
C VAL A 45 11.84 7.27 15.46
N GLN A 46 11.54 7.26 16.75
CA GLN A 46 12.05 8.23 17.71
C GLN A 46 12.37 7.53 19.03
N THR A 47 13.28 8.13 19.79
CA THR A 47 13.61 7.67 21.14
C THR A 47 12.86 8.52 22.15
N GLY A 48 12.10 7.85 23.02
CA GLY A 48 11.31 8.49 24.07
C GLY A 48 12.11 8.78 25.32
N PRO A 49 11.45 9.32 26.37
CA PRO A 49 12.08 9.49 27.68
C PRO A 49 12.57 8.14 28.20
N LYS A 50 13.72 8.15 28.89
CA LYS A 50 14.44 6.94 29.35
C LYS A 50 15.07 6.09 28.24
N GLY A 51 15.28 6.66 27.06
CA GLY A 51 16.01 5.96 25.98
C GLY A 51 15.19 4.87 25.29
N ILE A 52 13.87 4.84 25.48
CA ILE A 52 13.01 3.77 24.93
C ILE A 52 12.68 4.07 23.47
N PRO A 53 13.11 3.24 22.49
CA PRO A 53 12.76 3.45 21.09
C PRO A 53 11.27 3.16 20.86
N PHE A 54 10.61 4.03 20.11
CA PHE A 54 9.23 3.84 19.67
C PHE A 54 9.05 4.19 18.20
N LEU A 55 8.15 3.44 17.57
CA LEU A 55 7.77 3.57 16.18
C LEU A 55 6.37 4.16 16.10
N VAL A 56 6.17 5.14 15.22
CA VAL A 56 4.84 5.71 14.93
C VAL A 56 4.42 5.29 13.55
N THR A 57 3.27 4.64 13.46
CA THR A 57 2.66 4.22 12.20
C THR A 57 1.77 5.32 11.60
N HIS A 58 1.45 5.19 10.32
CA HIS A 58 0.52 6.09 9.62
C HIS A 58 -0.91 6.10 10.20
N ASP A 59 -1.31 5.02 10.85
CA ASP A 59 -2.58 4.86 11.57
C ASP A 59 -2.60 5.54 12.94
N GLY A 60 -1.50 6.17 13.36
CA GLY A 60 -1.38 6.81 14.66
C GLY A 60 -1.06 5.86 15.81
N ARG A 61 -0.91 4.55 15.56
CA ARG A 61 -0.46 3.59 16.57
C ARG A 61 1.02 3.77 16.87
N THR A 62 1.39 3.68 18.15
CA THR A 62 2.76 3.72 18.64
C THR A 62 3.17 2.35 19.16
N ILE A 63 4.29 1.83 18.65
CA ILE A 63 4.81 0.52 19.05
C ILE A 63 6.14 0.74 19.75
N ARG A 64 6.25 0.24 20.97
CA ARG A 64 7.47 0.32 21.79
C ARG A 64 8.37 -0.87 21.49
N TYR A 65 9.68 -0.65 21.59
CA TYR A 65 10.71 -1.66 21.30
C TYR A 65 10.60 -2.27 19.90
N PRO A 66 10.60 -1.46 18.82
CA PRO A 66 10.73 -2.00 17.47
C PRO A 66 12.13 -2.59 17.26
N ASP A 67 12.25 -3.53 16.33
CA ASP A 67 13.53 -4.04 15.86
C ASP A 67 14.35 -2.89 15.23
N PRO A 68 15.65 -2.73 15.57
CA PRO A 68 16.53 -1.70 14.99
C PRO A 68 16.66 -1.75 13.47
N VAL A 69 16.32 -2.87 12.83
CA VAL A 69 16.35 -3.01 11.37
C VAL A 69 15.28 -2.15 10.68
N ILE A 70 14.21 -1.78 11.38
CA ILE A 70 13.06 -1.05 10.82
C ILE A 70 13.38 0.45 10.69
N ARG A 71 13.28 0.97 9.47
CA ARG A 71 13.53 2.38 9.15
C ARG A 71 12.25 3.13 8.78
N VAL A 72 12.38 4.44 8.62
CA VAL A 72 11.28 5.30 8.19
C VAL A 72 10.88 4.95 6.75
N ASN A 73 9.58 4.90 6.49
CA ASN A 73 8.93 4.52 5.22
C ASN A 73 8.88 3.03 4.88
N ASP A 74 9.42 2.18 5.76
CA ASP A 74 9.18 0.74 5.69
C ASP A 74 7.71 0.42 6.03
N THR A 75 7.28 -0.79 5.71
CA THR A 75 5.96 -1.30 6.11
C THR A 75 6.09 -2.45 7.09
N VAL A 76 5.14 -2.50 8.02
CA VAL A 76 5.14 -3.41 9.15
C VAL A 76 3.83 -4.15 9.15
N GLN A 77 3.90 -5.47 9.26
CA GLN A 77 2.74 -6.31 9.45
C GLN A 77 2.42 -6.35 10.94
N LEU A 78 1.25 -5.82 11.31
CA LEU A 78 0.72 -5.83 12.66
C LEU A 78 -0.35 -6.88 12.78
N ASP A 79 -0.29 -7.67 13.85
CA ASP A 79 -1.43 -8.46 14.28
C ASP A 79 -2.51 -7.54 14.87
N ILE A 80 -3.77 -7.77 14.52
CA ILE A 80 -4.89 -6.91 14.94
C ILE A 80 -5.17 -7.09 16.43
N ALA A 81 -5.11 -8.34 16.92
CA ALA A 81 -5.44 -8.67 18.30
C ALA A 81 -4.35 -8.20 19.27
N THR A 82 -3.09 -8.52 18.99
CA THR A 82 -2.00 -8.20 19.92
C THR A 82 -1.33 -6.85 19.64
N SER A 83 -1.58 -6.24 18.48
CA SER A 83 -0.89 -5.03 18.01
C SER A 83 0.65 -5.16 18.00
N LYS A 84 1.16 -6.40 17.97
CA LYS A 84 2.59 -6.71 17.85
C LYS A 84 3.00 -6.80 16.38
N ILE A 85 4.28 -6.56 16.14
CA ILE A 85 4.90 -6.67 14.82
C ILE A 85 5.17 -8.16 14.55
N MET A 86 4.67 -8.65 13.42
CA MET A 86 4.95 -10.01 12.94
C MET A 86 6.13 -10.03 11.96
N ASP A 87 6.04 -9.25 10.89
CA ASP A 87 7.06 -9.15 9.85
C ASP A 87 7.22 -7.68 9.45
N SER A 88 8.39 -7.34 8.93
CA SER A 88 8.68 -6.03 8.37
C SER A 88 9.15 -6.16 6.93
N ILE A 89 8.75 -5.21 6.11
CA ILE A 89 9.09 -5.11 4.70
C ILE A 89 9.85 -3.80 4.49
N LYS A 90 11.10 -3.92 4.06
CA LYS A 90 11.98 -2.78 3.83
C LYS A 90 11.61 -2.02 2.56
N PHE A 91 11.87 -0.72 2.58
CA PHE A 91 11.82 0.13 1.42
C PHE A 91 13.08 -0.05 0.55
N GLU A 92 13.00 -0.99 -0.39
CA GLU A 92 14.04 -1.33 -1.35
C GLU A 92 13.47 -1.41 -2.78
N SER A 93 14.34 -1.25 -3.77
CA SER A 93 13.98 -1.47 -5.17
C SER A 93 13.61 -2.95 -5.39
N GLY A 94 12.68 -3.18 -6.30
CA GLY A 94 12.12 -4.51 -6.58
C GLY A 94 10.91 -4.88 -5.72
N ASN A 95 10.60 -4.16 -4.64
CA ASN A 95 9.42 -4.44 -3.83
C ASN A 95 8.13 -3.87 -4.44
N LEU A 96 7.01 -4.53 -4.13
CA LEU A 96 5.68 -4.13 -4.58
C LEU A 96 5.15 -2.98 -3.74
N CYS A 97 4.72 -1.93 -4.41
CA CYS A 97 4.17 -0.73 -3.81
C CYS A 97 2.82 -0.34 -4.41
N MET A 98 2.04 0.36 -3.60
CA MET A 98 0.81 1.01 -3.98
C MET A 98 0.94 2.50 -3.68
N ILE A 99 0.31 3.30 -4.53
CA ILE A 99 0.27 4.74 -4.34
C ILE A 99 -0.98 5.14 -3.56
N THR A 100 -0.77 5.86 -2.47
CA THR A 100 -1.82 6.33 -1.58
C THR A 100 -2.28 7.76 -1.85
N GLY A 101 -1.62 8.50 -2.74
CA GLY A 101 -1.96 9.89 -3.03
C GLY A 101 -1.36 10.47 -4.32
N GLY A 102 -1.96 11.55 -4.81
CA GLY A 102 -1.56 12.25 -6.04
C GLY A 102 -2.30 11.77 -7.29
N ARG A 103 -1.82 12.17 -8.48
CA ARG A 103 -2.44 11.83 -9.78
C ARG A 103 -2.46 10.33 -10.08
N ASN A 104 -1.53 9.58 -9.50
CA ASN A 104 -1.37 8.14 -9.70
C ASN A 104 -1.95 7.33 -8.53
N LEU A 105 -2.90 7.88 -7.78
CA LEU A 105 -3.59 7.22 -6.67
C LEU A 105 -4.14 5.85 -7.07
N GLY A 106 -3.99 4.86 -6.18
CA GLY A 106 -4.56 3.53 -6.38
C GLY A 106 -3.81 2.65 -7.40
N ARG A 107 -2.73 3.16 -8.01
CA ARG A 107 -1.87 2.35 -8.87
C ARG A 107 -0.94 1.45 -8.07
N VAL A 108 -0.69 0.25 -8.59
CA VAL A 108 0.19 -0.75 -7.96
C VAL A 108 1.28 -1.16 -8.94
N GLY A 109 2.52 -1.06 -8.47
CA GLY A 109 3.70 -1.36 -9.26
C GLY A 109 4.90 -1.73 -8.41
N THR A 110 6.01 -2.01 -9.06
CA THR A 110 7.29 -2.31 -8.42
C THR A 110 8.16 -1.06 -8.36
N VAL A 111 8.87 -0.86 -7.25
CA VAL A 111 9.82 0.25 -7.12
C VAL A 111 11.03 -0.06 -7.99
N VAL A 112 11.34 0.79 -8.98
CA VAL A 112 12.50 0.62 -9.85
C VAL A 112 13.70 1.35 -9.27
N ASN A 113 13.55 2.66 -9.07
CA ASN A 113 14.64 3.51 -8.62
C ASN A 113 14.14 4.58 -7.64
N ARG A 114 15.03 4.99 -6.74
CA ARG A 114 14.83 6.10 -5.80
C ARG A 114 15.85 7.18 -6.13
N GLU A 115 15.36 8.32 -6.61
CA GLU A 115 16.15 9.52 -6.81
C GLU A 115 16.12 10.36 -5.53
N ARG A 116 17.30 10.56 -4.95
CA ARG A 116 17.47 11.35 -3.74
C ARG A 116 17.89 12.75 -4.11
N HIS A 117 17.09 13.74 -3.70
CA HIS A 117 17.38 15.15 -3.89
C HIS A 117 17.59 15.81 -2.52
N PRO A 118 18.84 16.14 -2.13
CA PRO A 118 19.09 16.78 -0.84
C PRO A 118 18.38 18.14 -0.80
N GLY A 119 17.56 18.36 0.25
CA GLY A 119 16.79 19.59 0.42
C GLY A 119 15.43 19.63 -0.30
N SER A 120 15.11 18.61 -1.11
CA SER A 120 13.81 18.48 -1.77
C SER A 120 13.18 17.12 -1.48
N PHE A 121 12.02 16.84 -2.09
CA PHE A 121 11.35 15.57 -1.95
C PHE A 121 12.06 14.49 -2.77
N ASP A 122 12.30 13.35 -2.14
CA ASP A 122 12.75 12.16 -2.86
C ASP A 122 11.67 11.70 -3.86
N ILE A 123 12.12 11.45 -5.08
CA ILE A 123 11.28 10.98 -6.18
C ILE A 123 11.51 9.48 -6.35
N VAL A 124 10.42 8.73 -6.47
CA VAL A 124 10.43 7.28 -6.64
C VAL A 124 9.82 6.96 -7.99
N HIS A 125 10.60 6.25 -8.81
CA HIS A 125 10.17 5.71 -10.09
C HIS A 125 9.61 4.31 -9.89
N ILE A 126 8.39 4.12 -10.36
CA ILE A 126 7.62 2.89 -10.18
C ILE A 126 7.22 2.37 -11.56
N LYS A 127 7.23 1.05 -11.71
CA LYS A 127 6.82 0.35 -12.92
C LYS A 127 5.65 -0.58 -12.62
N ASP A 128 4.53 -0.39 -13.32
CA ASP A 128 3.36 -1.26 -13.24
C ASP A 128 3.61 -2.61 -13.94
N SER A 129 2.71 -3.56 -13.73
CA SER A 129 2.75 -4.87 -14.41
C SER A 129 2.61 -4.79 -15.93
N GLN A 130 1.98 -3.73 -16.45
CA GLN A 130 1.85 -3.47 -17.90
C GLN A 130 3.04 -2.71 -18.48
N GLY A 131 4.06 -2.41 -17.68
CA GLY A 131 5.27 -1.72 -18.14
C GLY A 131 5.17 -0.20 -18.15
N HIS A 132 4.02 0.38 -17.81
CA HIS A 132 3.90 1.82 -17.60
C HIS A 132 4.76 2.28 -16.43
N THR A 133 5.63 3.25 -16.67
CA THR A 133 6.48 3.87 -15.66
C THR A 133 5.94 5.23 -15.25
N PHE A 134 5.92 5.50 -13.95
CA PHE A 134 5.58 6.82 -13.44
C PHE A 134 6.40 7.17 -12.20
N ALA A 135 6.47 8.46 -11.92
CA ALA A 135 7.16 9.01 -10.77
C ALA A 135 6.15 9.46 -9.69
N THR A 136 6.49 9.26 -8.43
CA THR A 136 5.75 9.82 -7.29
C THR A 136 6.70 10.29 -6.20
N ARG A 137 6.21 11.15 -5.30
CA ARG A 137 6.93 11.52 -4.08
C ARG A 137 6.95 10.35 -3.11
N LEU A 138 8.06 10.19 -2.39
CA LEU A 138 8.28 9.10 -1.42
C LEU A 138 7.19 8.98 -0.35
N ASN A 139 6.60 10.10 0.08
CA ASN A 139 5.52 10.11 1.08
C ASN A 139 4.28 9.32 0.63
N ASN A 140 3.98 9.33 -0.67
CA ASN A 140 2.79 8.70 -1.25
C ASN A 140 2.98 7.23 -1.60
N VAL A 141 4.19 6.68 -1.41
CA VAL A 141 4.49 5.28 -1.69
C VAL A 141 4.22 4.43 -0.46
N PHE A 142 3.49 3.32 -0.63
CA PHE A 142 3.19 2.36 0.42
C PHE A 142 3.57 0.95 -0.04
N ILE A 143 4.39 0.23 0.72
CA ILE A 143 4.87 -1.11 0.32
C ILE A 143 3.89 -2.17 0.78
N ILE A 144 3.39 -2.96 -0.16
CA ILE A 144 2.41 -4.03 0.09
C ILE A 144 3.08 -5.40 0.12
N GLY A 145 4.24 -5.58 -0.52
CA GLY A 145 4.82 -6.90 -0.62
C GLY A 145 6.29 -6.96 -1.02
N LYS A 146 6.85 -8.14 -0.82
CA LYS A 146 8.22 -8.50 -1.18
C LYS A 146 8.23 -9.02 -2.62
N VAL A 147 9.03 -8.40 -3.49
CA VAL A 147 9.24 -8.79 -4.90
C VAL A 147 7.95 -8.85 -5.73
N THR A 148 7.27 -9.99 -5.76
CA THR A 148 6.03 -10.22 -6.53
C THR A 148 4.88 -10.73 -5.66
N LYS A 149 5.14 -11.09 -4.39
CA LYS A 149 4.11 -11.59 -3.48
C LYS A 149 3.50 -10.43 -2.70
N SER A 150 2.24 -10.12 -2.98
CA SER A 150 1.46 -9.16 -2.20
C SER A 150 0.99 -9.81 -0.89
N TYR A 151 1.17 -9.11 0.23
CA TYR A 151 0.58 -9.51 1.52
C TYR A 151 -0.89 -9.09 1.64
N VAL A 152 -1.42 -8.34 0.67
CA VAL A 152 -2.82 -7.92 0.62
C VAL A 152 -3.44 -8.41 -0.69
N SER A 153 -4.72 -8.76 -0.64
CA SER A 153 -5.51 -9.06 -1.83
C SER A 153 -5.71 -7.79 -2.65
N LEU A 154 -5.29 -7.84 -3.91
CA LEU A 154 -5.45 -6.71 -4.83
C LEU A 154 -6.90 -6.64 -5.34
N PRO A 155 -7.44 -5.44 -5.56
CA PRO A 155 -8.77 -5.25 -6.13
C PRO A 155 -8.82 -5.70 -7.59
N ARG A 156 -10.03 -5.86 -8.14
CA ARG A 156 -10.24 -6.24 -9.55
C ARG A 156 -9.51 -5.25 -10.47
N GLY A 157 -8.59 -5.77 -11.29
CA GLY A 157 -7.71 -4.95 -12.15
C GLY A 157 -6.29 -4.73 -11.60
N LYS A 158 -5.93 -5.33 -10.45
CA LYS A 158 -4.58 -5.32 -9.86
C LYS A 158 -3.96 -3.92 -9.70
N GLY A 159 -4.79 -2.88 -9.63
CA GLY A 159 -4.34 -1.49 -9.52
C GLY A 159 -3.65 -0.97 -10.78
N VAL A 160 -3.99 -1.46 -11.97
CA VAL A 160 -3.44 -0.90 -13.22
C VAL A 160 -4.41 0.11 -13.80
N LYS A 161 -3.92 1.33 -14.05
CA LYS A 161 -4.70 2.36 -14.74
C LYS A 161 -4.40 2.29 -16.24
N LEU A 162 -5.40 1.84 -16.99
CA LEU A 162 -5.37 1.79 -18.45
C LEU A 162 -5.40 3.21 -19.02
N SER A 163 -4.84 3.36 -20.21
CA SER A 163 -5.04 4.57 -21.02
C SER A 163 -6.47 4.60 -21.59
N ILE A 164 -6.93 5.79 -22.00
CA ILE A 164 -8.28 6.00 -22.54
C ILE A 164 -8.49 5.14 -23.81
N ALA A 165 -7.45 4.95 -24.62
CA ALA A 165 -7.50 4.10 -25.81
C ALA A 165 -7.69 2.62 -25.44
N GLU A 166 -6.89 2.10 -24.52
CA GLU A 166 -6.98 0.71 -24.07
C GLU A 166 -8.31 0.42 -23.38
N GLU A 167 -8.85 1.37 -22.63
CA GLU A 167 -10.16 1.24 -21.98
C GLU A 167 -11.30 1.18 -23.01
N ARG A 168 -11.20 2.00 -24.08
CA ARG A 168 -12.13 1.94 -25.21
C ARG A 168 -12.08 0.58 -25.90
N ASP A 169 -10.89 0.09 -26.23
CA ASP A 169 -10.71 -1.19 -26.92
C ASP A 169 -11.22 -2.35 -26.07
N LYS A 170 -10.94 -2.32 -24.76
CA LYS A 170 -11.46 -3.31 -23.82
C LYS A 170 -12.98 -3.27 -23.72
N ARG A 171 -13.60 -2.08 -23.79
CA ARG A 171 -15.06 -1.92 -23.79
C ARG A 171 -15.69 -2.43 -25.09
N LEU A 172 -15.06 -2.19 -26.23
CA LEU A 172 -15.51 -2.71 -27.53
C LEU A 172 -15.38 -4.23 -27.59
N ALA A 173 -14.25 -4.77 -27.15
CA ALA A 173 -14.03 -6.22 -27.06
C ALA A 173 -15.05 -6.89 -26.11
N ALA A 174 -15.35 -6.28 -24.96
CA ALA A 174 -16.36 -6.80 -24.04
C ALA A 174 -17.76 -6.83 -24.66
N LYS A 175 -18.14 -5.80 -25.43
CA LYS A 175 -19.42 -5.78 -26.16
C LYS A 175 -19.48 -6.85 -27.25
N ALA A 176 -18.41 -6.98 -28.03
CA ALA A 176 -18.31 -7.99 -29.08
C ALA A 176 -18.34 -9.43 -28.53
N ALA A 177 -17.76 -9.67 -27.35
CA ALA A 177 -17.78 -10.98 -26.71
C ALA A 177 -19.12 -11.33 -26.03
N SER A 178 -20.00 -10.35 -25.83
CA SER A 178 -21.34 -10.53 -25.26
C SER A 178 -22.46 -10.66 -26.31
N SER A 179 -22.12 -10.48 -27.59
CA SER A 179 -23.01 -10.64 -28.74
C SER A 179 -22.78 -12.01 -29.36
#